data_AF-A0A9N9P368-F1
#
_entry.id   AF-A0A9N9P368-F1
#
_cell.length_a   1.000
_cell.length_b   1.000
_cell.length_c   1.000
_cell.angle_alpha   90.00
_cell.angle_beta   90.00
_cell.angle_gamma   90.00
#
_symmetry.space_group_name_H-M   'P 1'
#
loop_
_entity.id
_entity.type
_entity.pdbx_description
1 polymer ?
#
loop_
_entity_poly.entity_id
_entity_poly.type
_entity_poly.pdbx_seq_one_letter_code
_entity_poly.pdbx_strand_id
1 'polypeptide(L)'
;MYPTDDNWKELDMIVELLEPIYHATNLLFLSSYLTLGDLHIVFSVIICTINEVQNKNSTLQQITQKMKTKLKKYWDELKETFYESVVLDPNN
;
A
#
# COMPACT_ATOMS: atom_id res chain seq x y z
N MET A 1 1.02 33.80 -0.04
CA MET A 1 -0.32 33.17 -0.16
C MET A 1 -0.34 32.01 0.81
N TYR A 2 -1.26 32.02 1.78
CA TYR A 2 -1.38 30.95 2.78
C TYR A 2 -2.37 29.89 2.29
N PRO A 3 -2.24 28.62 2.72
CA PRO A 3 -3.21 27.60 2.40
C PRO A 3 -4.59 27.96 2.96
N THR A 4 -5.64 27.71 2.19
CA THR A 4 -7.03 27.85 2.63
C THR A 4 -7.43 26.69 3.53
N ASP A 5 -8.55 26.82 4.25
CA ASP A 5 -9.09 25.74 5.09
C ASP A 5 -9.34 24.45 4.29
N ASP A 6 -9.72 24.56 3.02
CA ASP A 6 -9.92 23.41 2.14
C ASP A 6 -8.60 22.73 1.78
N ASN A 7 -7.53 23.50 1.58
CA ASN A 7 -6.19 22.93 1.36
C ASN A 7 -5.70 22.19 2.60
N TRP A 8 -5.98 22.70 3.81
CA TRP A 8 -5.64 22.02 5.05
C TRP A 8 -6.41 20.71 5.24
N LYS A 9 -7.72 20.72 4.94
CA LYS A 9 -8.54 19.49 4.97
C LYS A 9 -8.05 18.44 3.97
N GLU A 10 -7.65 18.84 2.77
CA GLU A 10 -7.08 17.90 1.80
C GLU A 10 -5.77 17.30 2.31
N LEU A 11 -4.92 18.11 2.94
CA LEU A 11 -3.66 17.68 3.54
C LEU A 11 -3.89 16.65 4.67
N ASP A 12 -4.84 16.92 5.56
CA ASP A 12 -5.21 16.00 6.65
C ASP A 12 -5.64 14.64 6.11
N MET A 13 -6.45 14.61 5.04
CA MET A 13 -6.87 13.36 4.41
C MET A 13 -5.74 12.60 3.73
N ILE A 14 -4.74 13.31 3.19
CA ILE A 14 -3.52 12.69 2.67
C ILE A 14 -2.71 12.08 3.82
N VAL A 15 -2.63 12.75 4.97
CA VAL A 15 -1.95 12.22 6.16
C VAL A 15 -2.67 10.95 6.65
N GLU A 16 -4.00 10.96 6.76
CA GLU A 16 -4.80 9.79 7.13
C GLU A 16 -4.58 8.61 6.16
N LEU A 17 -4.43 8.89 4.87
CA LEU A 17 -4.11 7.86 3.86
C LEU A 17 -2.71 7.27 4.06
N LEU A 18 -1.72 8.09 4.39
CA LEU A 18 -0.32 7.70 4.47
C LEU A 18 0.06 7.04 5.80
N GLU A 19 -0.59 7.38 6.90
CA GLU A 19 -0.31 6.86 8.24
C GLU A 19 -0.32 5.31 8.33
N PRO A 20 -1.39 4.59 7.93
CA PRO A 20 -1.38 3.13 7.98
C PRO A 20 -0.38 2.51 7.00
N ILE A 21 -0.07 3.17 5.89
CA ILE A 21 0.97 2.72 4.94
C ILE A 21 2.35 2.82 5.60
N TYR A 22 2.61 3.92 6.32
CA TYR A 22 3.83 4.11 7.10
C TYR A 22 3.99 3.03 8.16
N HIS A 23 2.95 2.75 8.94
CA HIS A 23 2.99 1.68 9.94
C HIS A 23 3.23 0.31 9.33
N ALA A 24 2.49 -0.04 8.28
CA ALA A 24 2.66 -1.33 7.60
C ALA A 24 4.08 -1.48 7.01
N THR A 25 4.64 -0.40 6.47
CA THR A 25 5.99 -0.36 5.91
C THR A 25 7.06 -0.49 7.00
N ASN A 26 6.88 0.18 8.14
CA ASN A 26 7.77 0.02 9.29
C ASN A 26 7.76 -1.40 9.84
N LEU A 27 6.59 -2.05 9.90
CA LEU A 27 6.50 -3.45 10.29
C LEU A 27 7.31 -4.35 9.35
N LEU A 28 7.32 -4.06 8.04
CA LEU A 28 8.16 -4.76 7.09
C LEU A 28 9.66 -4.55 7.38
N PHE A 29 10.10 -3.30 7.55
CA PHE A 29 11.50 -2.98 7.77
C PHE A 29 12.06 -3.48 9.11
N LEU A 30 11.22 -3.63 10.12
CA LEU A 30 11.62 -4.15 11.42
C LEU A 30 11.69 -5.68 11.45
N SER A 31 11.11 -6.36 10.46
CA SER A 31 11.17 -7.82 10.39
C SER A 31 12.51 -8.28 9.83
N SER A 32 13.21 -9.12 10.60
CA SER A 32 14.45 -9.77 10.14
C SER A 32 14.19 -10.92 9.17
N TYR A 33 12.95 -11.42 9.09
CA TYR A 33 12.54 -12.50 8.20
C TYR A 33 11.11 -12.24 7.72
N LEU A 34 11.00 -11.64 6.54
CA LEU A 34 9.70 -11.44 5.90
C LEU A 34 9.27 -12.71 5.18
N THR A 35 8.07 -13.19 5.49
CA THR A 35 7.42 -14.25 4.71
C THR A 35 6.54 -13.66 3.62
N LEU A 36 6.22 -14.46 2.60
CA LEU A 36 5.23 -14.10 1.59
C LEU A 36 3.84 -13.81 2.22
N GLY A 37 3.51 -14.49 3.33
CA GLY A 37 2.30 -14.24 4.10
C GLY A 37 2.27 -12.84 4.72
N ASP A 38 3.39 -12.40 5.30
CA ASP A 38 3.51 -11.05 5.89
C ASP A 38 3.36 -9.97 4.82
N LEU A 39 4.00 -10.17 3.67
CA LEU A 39 3.87 -9.29 2.51
C LEU A 39 2.42 -9.25 2.02
N HIS A 40 1.75 -10.41 1.92
CA HIS A 40 0.34 -10.47 1.51
C HIS A 40 -0.57 -9.68 2.45
N ILE A 41 -0.35 -9.78 3.77
CA ILE A 41 -1.11 -9.04 4.78
C ILE A 41 -0.88 -7.54 4.62
N VAL A 42 0.39 -7.10 4.51
CA VAL A 42 0.71 -5.67 4.37
C VAL A 42 0.12 -5.07 3.11
N PHE A 43 0.26 -5.72 1.96
CA PHE A 43 -0.35 -5.25 0.71
C PHE A 43 -1.87 -5.20 0.81
N SER A 44 -2.50 -6.18 1.47
CA SER A 44 -3.94 -6.21 1.68
C SER A 44 -4.42 -5.04 2.56
N VAL A 45 -3.73 -4.77 3.67
CA VAL A 45 -4.06 -3.65 4.57
C VAL A 45 -3.96 -2.32 3.83
N ILE A 46 -2.87 -2.09 3.09
CA ILE A 46 -2.67 -0.85 2.31
C ILE A 46 -3.80 -0.68 1.28
N ILE A 47 -4.18 -1.74 0.55
CA ILE A 47 -5.27 -1.68 -0.43
C ILE A 47 -6.61 -1.37 0.24
N CYS A 48 -6.90 -1.97 1.40
CA CYS A 48 -8.11 -1.68 2.18
C CYS A 48 -8.17 -0.21 2.60
N THR A 49 -7.09 0.36 3.15
CA THR A 49 -7.03 1.78 3.49
C THR A 49 -7.31 2.66 2.27
N ILE A 50 -6.67 2.38 1.14
CA ILE A 50 -6.86 3.20 -0.07
C ILE A 50 -8.31 3.11 -0.57
N ASN A 51 -8.97 1.95 -0.45
CA ASN A 51 -10.39 1.80 -0.75
C ASN A 51 -11.28 2.66 0.15
N GLU A 52 -11.01 2.67 1.46
CA GLU A 52 -11.79 3.46 2.42
C GLU A 52 -11.69 4.96 2.14
N VAL A 53 -10.48 5.48 1.88
CA VAL A 53 -10.28 6.90 1.57
C VAL A 53 -10.93 7.26 0.24
N GLN A 54 -10.81 6.42 -0.79
CA GLN A 54 -11.43 6.65 -2.09
C GLN A 54 -12.97 6.72 -2.00
N ASN A 55 -13.59 5.93 -1.12
CA ASN A 55 -15.03 5.96 -0.92
C ASN A 55 -15.51 7.20 -0.16
N LYS A 56 -14.64 7.80 0.67
CA LYS A 56 -14.95 8.98 1.48
C LYS A 56 -14.77 10.29 0.71
N ASN A 57 -13.82 10.35 -0.23
CA ASN A 57 -13.49 11.60 -0.91
C ASN A 57 -13.18 11.41 -2.40
N SER A 58 -14.03 11.99 -3.26
CA SER A 58 -13.85 12.00 -4.71
C SER A 58 -12.65 12.84 -5.18
N THR A 59 -12.22 13.85 -4.41
CA THR A 59 -11.05 14.68 -4.72
C THR A 59 -9.77 13.85 -4.71
N LEU A 60 -9.65 12.87 -3.80
CA LEU A 60 -8.49 12.00 -3.70
C LEU A 60 -8.56 10.79 -4.64
N GLN A 61 -9.66 10.60 -5.38
CA GLN A 61 -9.89 9.43 -6.23
C GLN A 61 -8.77 9.21 -7.24
N GLN A 62 -8.22 10.28 -7.84
CA GLN A 62 -7.13 10.15 -8.79
C GLN A 62 -5.82 9.70 -8.12
N ILE A 63 -5.56 10.18 -6.90
CA ILE A 63 -4.36 9.83 -6.12
C ILE A 63 -4.46 8.37 -5.66
N THR A 64 -5.60 8.00 -5.06
CA THR A 64 -5.85 6.63 -4.60
C THR A 64 -5.82 5.63 -5.74
N GLN A 65 -6.36 5.98 -6.91
CA GLN A 65 -6.31 5.13 -8.09
C GLN A 65 -4.87 4.90 -8.58
N LYS A 66 -4.04 5.95 -8.66
CA LYS A 66 -2.62 5.83 -9.03
C LYS A 66 -1.84 4.96 -8.04
N MET A 67 -2.11 5.12 -6.74
CA MET A 67 -1.50 4.28 -5.70
C MET A 67 -1.87 2.81 -5.87
N LYS A 68 -3.15 2.50 -6.06
CA LYS A 68 -3.62 1.12 -6.31
C LYS A 68 -2.96 0.51 -7.54
N THR A 69 -2.89 1.25 -8.64
CA THR A 69 -2.25 0.74 -9.86
C THR A 69 -0.77 0.40 -9.63
N LYS A 70 -0.03 1.26 -8.92
CA LYS A 70 1.38 0.97 -8.56
C LYS A 70 1.51 -0.22 -7.62
N LEU A 71 0.69 -0.29 -6.57
CA LEU A 71 0.74 -1.39 -5.60
C LEU A 71 0.39 -2.73 -6.24
N LYS A 72 -0.63 -2.76 -7.10
CA LYS A 72 -0.98 -3.96 -7.86
C LYS A 72 0.19 -4.43 -8.72
N LYS A 73 0.83 -3.51 -9.44
CA LYS A 73 2.02 -3.82 -10.24
C LYS A 73 3.12 -4.43 -9.38
N TYR A 74 3.46 -3.83 -8.25
CA TYR A 74 4.48 -4.37 -7.34
C TYR A 74 4.10 -5.75 -6.79
N TRP A 75 2.83 -5.96 -6.45
CA TRP A 75 2.36 -7.26 -5.99
C TRP A 75 2.44 -8.33 -7.08
N ASP A 76 2.12 -7.99 -8.32
CA ASP A 76 2.20 -8.90 -9.47
C ASP A 76 3.65 -9.29 -9.78
N GLU A 77 4.58 -8.32 -9.83
CA GLU A 77 6.04 -8.57 -10.01
C GLU A 77 6.62 -9.43 -8.87
N LEU A 78 6.20 -9.17 -7.64
CA LEU A 78 6.63 -9.92 -6.47
C LEU A 78 6.14 -11.38 -6.54
N LYS A 79 4.86 -11.60 -6.89
CA LYS A 79 4.30 -12.95 -7.07
C LYS A 79 5.02 -13.74 -8.15
N GLU A 80 5.37 -13.14 -9.28
CA GLU A 80 6.15 -13.81 -10.33
C GLU A 80 7.50 -14.28 -9.79
N THR A 81 8.22 -13.42 -9.07
CA THR A 81 9.52 -13.76 -8.45
C THR A 81 9.39 -14.90 -7.43
N PHE A 82 8.33 -14.90 -6.62
CA PHE A 82 8.08 -15.97 -5.66
C PHE A 82 7.64 -17.28 -6.32
N TYR A 83 6.85 -17.22 -7.40
CA TYR A 83 6.45 -18.40 -8.15
C TYR A 83 7.67 -19.10 -8.77
N GLU A 84 8.59 -18.34 -9.36
CA GLU A 84 9.88 -18.87 -9.83
C GLU A 84 10.67 -19.51 -8.69
N SER A 85 10.70 -18.87 -7.51
CA SER A 85 11.39 -19.41 -6.34
C SER A 85 10.79 -20.75 -5.86
N VAL A 86 9.46 -20.91 -5.91
CA VAL A 86 8.76 -22.15 -5.52
C VAL A 86 8.95 -23.27 -6.55
N VAL A 87 9.02 -22.94 -7.84
CA VAL A 87 9.31 -23.91 -8.90
C VAL A 87 10.77 -24.37 -8.88
N LEU A 88 11.68 -23.48 -8.46
CA LEU A 88 13.11 -23.75 -8.38
C LEU A 88 13.55 -24.32 -7.01
N ASP A 89 12.64 -24.47 -6.04
CA ASP A 89 12.96 -25.12 -4.77
C ASP A 89 13.12 -26.64 -4.99
N PRO A 90 14.34 -27.20 -4.82
CA PRO A 90 14.58 -28.62 -5.05
C PRO A 90 13.89 -29.55 -4.03
N ASN A 91 13.23 -28.98 -2.99
CA ASN A 91 12.45 -29.73 -2.02
C ASN A 91 10.94 -29.82 -2.37
N ASN A 92 10.52 -29.27 -3.51
CA ASN A 92 9.15 -29.37 -4.04
C ASN A 92 9.03 -30.43 -5.14
#